data_AF-A0A0C9T1R3-F1
#
_entry.id   AF-A0A0C9T1R3-F1
#
_cell.length_a   1.000
_cell.length_b   1.000
_cell.length_c   1.000
_cell.angle_alpha   90.00
_cell.angle_beta   90.00
_cell.angle_gamma   90.00
#
_symmetry.space_group_name_H-M   'P 1'
#
loop_
_entity.id
_entity.type
_entity.pdbx_description
1 polymer ?
#
loop_
_entity_poly.entity_id
_entity_poly.type
_entity_poly.pdbx_seq_one_letter_code
_entity_poly.pdbx_strand_id
1 'polypeptide(L)'
;MSSPPSTSTPGTTTTVLSLDTTSPSITAIRHTQAYTGPKLDKLKSNYNIWLKNADLFLTLAGCIGYAKGTISCPGLNEPCALANWHANDALTAALIASTIEVSEWEFINRELGASSCWTSLKTRHQSEGPIRQVQLLQEALTTKCTRDTPLPTTAEAICKAVDHAYEMGDINQDLLKCIALLSSLSDFPHLQSMITRDLSAATKSNPFTSAHLRRYLDGEQALMNSDAKTTPDPLVLAAQSKPGMVVCSNCKRNGHVVTYCISSGGGMEGKTIEE
;
A
#
# COMPACT_ATOMS: atom_id res chain seq x y z
N MET A 1 20.12 -3.57 -72.57
CA MET A 1 20.39 -3.40 -71.12
C MET A 1 20.18 -1.94 -70.81
N SER A 2 18.97 -1.58 -70.37
CA SER A 2 18.60 -0.18 -70.08
C SER A 2 18.42 -0.05 -68.58
N SER A 3 19.23 0.81 -67.96
CA SER A 3 19.15 1.12 -66.53
C SER A 3 17.84 1.81 -66.17
N PRO A 4 17.27 1.58 -64.98
CA PRO A 4 16.08 2.28 -64.53
C PRO A 4 16.42 3.70 -64.01
N PRO A 5 15.50 4.66 -64.09
CA PRO A 5 15.71 6.01 -63.59
C PRO A 5 15.58 6.07 -62.06
N SER A 6 16.53 6.75 -61.43
CA SER A 6 16.53 7.04 -59.99
C SER A 6 15.33 7.92 -59.64
N THR A 7 14.44 7.39 -58.80
CA THR A 7 13.32 8.12 -58.23
C THR A 7 13.86 8.97 -57.09
N SER A 8 14.04 10.27 -57.32
CA SER A 8 14.32 11.24 -56.26
C SER A 8 13.04 11.46 -55.46
N THR A 9 13.05 11.01 -54.21
CA THR A 9 12.04 11.36 -53.21
C THR A 9 12.13 12.86 -52.91
N PRO A 10 11.04 13.64 -52.96
CA PRO A 10 11.09 15.03 -52.56
C PRO A 10 11.32 15.12 -51.05
N GLY A 11 12.48 15.62 -50.65
CA GLY A 11 12.75 15.97 -49.26
C GLY A 11 11.79 17.05 -48.81
N THR A 12 10.96 16.74 -47.82
CA THR A 12 10.06 17.68 -47.15
C THR A 12 10.89 18.87 -46.64
N THR A 13 10.91 19.96 -47.41
CA THR A 13 11.59 21.18 -47.04
C THR A 13 10.71 21.89 -46.03
N THR A 14 10.84 21.53 -44.76
CA THR A 14 10.14 22.21 -43.66
C THR A 14 10.53 23.68 -43.71
N THR A 15 9.58 24.53 -44.11
CA THR A 15 9.81 25.97 -44.22
C THR A 15 9.85 26.54 -42.81
N VAL A 16 11.06 26.95 -42.38
CA VAL A 16 11.31 27.53 -41.07
C VAL A 16 10.64 28.90 -40.98
N LEU A 17 9.92 29.16 -39.88
CA LEU A 17 9.29 30.45 -39.65
C LEU A 17 10.38 31.51 -39.34
N SER A 18 10.47 32.53 -40.20
CA SER A 18 11.42 33.66 -40.03
C SER A 18 11.34 34.35 -38.66
N LEU A 19 10.15 34.34 -38.05
CA LEU A 19 9.92 34.91 -36.72
C LEU A 19 10.64 34.13 -35.61
N ASP A 20 10.91 32.84 -35.77
CA ASP A 20 11.52 31.98 -34.74
C ASP A 20 12.96 32.39 -34.41
N THR A 21 13.68 32.96 -35.38
CA THR A 21 15.06 33.44 -35.17
C THR A 21 15.13 34.73 -34.36
N THR A 22 14.06 35.55 -34.37
CA THR A 22 14.06 36.88 -33.75
C THR A 22 13.13 36.97 -32.53
N SER A 23 12.08 36.16 -32.49
CA SER A 23 11.08 36.09 -31.44
C SER A 23 10.46 34.68 -31.38
N PRO A 24 11.20 33.67 -30.87
CA PRO A 24 10.69 32.31 -30.79
C PRO A 24 9.44 32.24 -29.89
N SER A 25 8.51 31.34 -30.23
CA SER A 25 7.29 31.13 -29.42
C SER A 25 7.58 30.69 -27.98
N ILE A 26 8.74 30.05 -27.77
CA ILE A 26 9.24 29.63 -26.47
C ILE A 26 10.60 30.26 -26.23
N THR A 27 10.72 30.97 -25.11
CA THR A 27 11.95 31.60 -24.66
C THR A 27 12.66 30.71 -23.63
N ALA A 28 13.99 30.78 -23.60
CA ALA A 28 14.80 30.04 -22.64
C ALA A 28 14.63 30.61 -21.23
N ILE A 29 14.29 29.75 -20.28
CA ILE A 29 14.14 30.10 -18.86
C ILE A 29 15.53 30.10 -18.21
N ARG A 30 15.77 31.11 -17.37
CA ARG A 30 16.95 31.16 -16.49
C ARG A 30 16.50 31.21 -15.05
N HIS A 31 16.93 30.22 -14.28
CA HIS A 31 16.65 30.13 -12.87
C HIS A 31 17.94 30.03 -12.07
N THR A 32 18.04 30.77 -10.98
CA THR A 32 19.25 30.86 -10.14
C THR A 32 18.98 30.60 -8.67
N GLN A 33 17.72 30.48 -8.26
CA GLN A 33 17.38 30.27 -6.86
C GLN A 33 17.46 28.78 -6.52
N ALA A 34 17.86 28.49 -5.29
CA ALA A 34 17.83 27.14 -4.77
C ALA A 34 16.48 26.87 -4.12
N TYR A 35 16.04 25.62 -4.16
CA TYR A 35 14.88 25.18 -3.39
C TYR A 35 15.20 25.22 -1.88
N THR A 36 14.39 25.96 -1.12
CA THR A 36 14.54 26.10 0.35
C THR A 36 13.50 25.33 1.14
N GLY A 37 12.56 24.66 0.48
CA GLY A 37 11.50 23.89 1.13
C GLY A 37 11.96 22.53 1.65
N PRO A 38 11.08 21.80 2.35
CA PRO A 38 11.38 20.45 2.81
C PRO A 38 11.48 19.50 1.61
N LYS A 39 12.60 18.78 1.50
CA LYS A 39 12.80 17.79 0.44
C LYS A 39 11.81 16.64 0.58
N LEU A 40 11.27 16.17 -0.55
CA LEU A 40 10.37 15.02 -0.57
C LEU A 40 11.09 13.78 -0.07
N ASP A 41 10.49 13.13 0.92
CA ASP A 41 10.99 11.90 1.50
C ASP A 41 9.79 11.05 1.91
N LYS A 42 9.80 9.81 1.40
CA LYS A 42 8.76 8.82 1.68
C LYS A 42 8.58 8.57 3.19
N LEU A 43 9.68 8.44 3.93
CA LEU A 43 9.66 8.15 5.37
C LEU A 43 9.15 9.32 6.20
N LYS A 44 9.33 10.55 5.71
CA LYS A 44 8.83 11.77 6.38
C LYS A 44 7.37 12.05 6.09
N SER A 45 6.78 11.36 5.10
CA SER A 45 5.37 11.51 4.74
C SER A 45 4.97 12.98 4.52
N ASN A 46 5.88 13.76 3.95
CA ASN A 46 5.74 15.20 3.78
C ASN A 46 5.19 15.60 2.41
N TYR A 47 4.61 14.64 1.68
CA TYR A 47 4.19 14.80 0.29
C TYR A 47 3.31 16.03 0.04
N ASN A 48 2.28 16.28 0.86
CA ASN A 48 1.38 17.42 0.63
C ASN A 48 2.06 18.77 0.88
N ILE A 49 2.92 18.84 1.90
CA ILE A 49 3.72 20.04 2.18
C ILE A 49 4.72 20.26 1.05
N TRP A 50 5.43 19.21 0.65
CA TRP A 50 6.34 19.23 -0.48
C TRP A 50 5.63 19.66 -1.76
N LEU A 51 4.47 19.09 -2.07
CA LEU A 51 3.71 19.38 -3.29
C LEU A 51 3.37 20.88 -3.38
N LYS A 52 2.90 21.47 -2.28
CA LYS A 52 2.62 22.92 -2.22
C LYS A 52 3.89 23.75 -2.43
N ASN A 53 4.99 23.39 -1.77
CA ASN A 53 6.25 24.13 -1.86
C ASN A 53 6.93 23.97 -3.23
N ALA A 54 6.91 22.77 -3.79
CA ALA A 54 7.49 22.46 -5.10
C ALA A 54 6.66 23.09 -6.24
N ASP A 55 5.32 23.08 -6.14
CA ASP A 55 4.45 23.78 -7.09
C ASP A 55 4.72 25.29 -7.08
N LEU A 56 4.83 25.90 -5.89
CA LEU A 56 5.19 27.31 -5.75
C LEU A 56 6.58 27.61 -6.31
N PHE A 57 7.58 26.80 -5.97
CA PHE A 57 8.95 26.95 -6.45
C PHE A 57 9.06 26.88 -7.98
N LEU A 58 8.44 25.87 -8.60
CA LEU A 58 8.42 25.73 -10.05
C LEU A 58 7.60 26.82 -10.73
N THR A 59 6.56 27.33 -10.07
CA THR A 59 5.78 28.47 -10.57
C THR A 59 6.62 29.74 -10.58
N LEU A 60 7.34 30.03 -9.50
CA LEU A 60 8.27 31.17 -9.43
C LEU A 60 9.43 31.04 -10.42
N ALA A 61 9.86 29.81 -10.73
CA ALA A 61 10.85 29.54 -11.76
C ALA A 61 10.31 29.65 -13.20
N GLY A 62 8.99 29.77 -13.40
CA GLY A 62 8.36 29.72 -14.73
C GLY A 62 8.29 28.32 -15.36
N CYS A 63 8.62 27.28 -14.60
CA CYS A 63 8.79 25.90 -15.06
C CYS A 63 7.55 25.01 -14.83
N ILE A 64 6.57 25.47 -14.06
CA ILE A 64 5.42 24.63 -13.65
C ILE A 64 4.63 24.06 -14.84
N GLY A 65 4.57 24.80 -15.96
CA GLY A 65 3.88 24.34 -17.17
C GLY A 65 4.53 23.12 -17.82
N TYR A 66 5.85 22.97 -17.72
CA TYR A 66 6.59 21.80 -18.19
C TYR A 66 6.36 20.60 -17.26
N ALA A 67 6.38 20.82 -15.94
CA ALA A 67 6.11 19.78 -14.96
C ALA A 67 4.66 19.25 -15.03
N LYS A 68 3.68 20.10 -15.34
CA LYS A 68 2.28 19.70 -15.53
C LYS A 68 1.96 19.23 -16.95
N GLY A 69 2.90 19.36 -17.89
CA GLY A 69 2.69 19.01 -19.30
C GLY A 69 1.70 19.92 -20.03
N THR A 70 1.47 21.15 -19.54
CA THR A 70 0.56 22.11 -20.18
C THR A 70 1.20 22.84 -21.37
N ILE A 71 2.54 22.86 -21.44
CA ILE A 71 3.29 23.47 -22.55
C ILE A 71 3.64 22.37 -23.55
N SER A 72 2.97 22.38 -24.70
CA SER A 72 3.23 21.43 -25.78
C SER A 72 4.57 21.71 -26.47
N CYS A 73 5.20 20.64 -26.97
CA CYS A 73 6.43 20.73 -27.75
C CYS A 73 6.15 21.41 -29.11
N PRO A 74 6.93 22.43 -29.51
CA PRO A 74 6.81 23.06 -30.82
C PRO A 74 7.08 22.09 -31.99
N GLY A 75 6.54 22.43 -33.16
CA GLY A 75 6.81 21.68 -34.39
C GLY A 75 8.20 21.93 -34.96
N LEU A 76 8.60 21.12 -35.96
CA LEU A 76 9.90 21.25 -36.65
C LEU A 76 10.07 22.54 -37.46
N ASN A 77 9.01 23.34 -37.58
CA ASN A 77 8.99 24.64 -38.23
C ASN A 77 9.57 25.78 -37.37
N GLU A 78 9.79 25.54 -36.07
CA GLU A 78 10.36 26.50 -35.10
C GLU A 78 11.54 25.86 -34.34
N PRO A 79 12.71 25.68 -34.99
CA PRO A 79 13.87 25.01 -34.39
C PRO A 79 14.43 25.71 -33.13
N CYS A 80 14.38 27.05 -33.05
CA CYS A 80 14.83 27.79 -31.86
C CYS A 80 13.87 27.59 -30.69
N ALA A 81 12.56 27.71 -30.91
CA ALA A 81 11.57 27.40 -29.89
C ALA A 81 11.64 25.93 -29.44
N LEU A 82 11.88 24.99 -30.36
CA LEU A 82 12.07 23.57 -30.05
C LEU A 82 13.29 23.34 -29.15
N ALA A 83 14.44 23.94 -29.50
CA ALA A 83 15.65 23.85 -28.68
C ALA A 83 15.43 24.45 -27.28
N ASN A 84 14.75 25.60 -27.19
CA ASN A 84 14.40 26.23 -25.92
C ASN A 84 13.43 25.36 -25.11
N TRP A 85 12.46 24.70 -25.75
CA TRP A 85 11.54 23.78 -25.08
C TRP A 85 12.30 22.62 -24.43
N HIS A 86 13.21 21.97 -25.16
CA HIS A 86 14.02 20.88 -24.61
C HIS A 86 14.93 21.35 -23.46
N ALA A 87 15.55 22.52 -23.59
CA ALA A 87 16.36 23.10 -22.52
C ALA A 87 15.53 23.40 -21.26
N ASN A 88 14.33 23.95 -21.43
CA ASN A 88 13.42 24.28 -20.33
C ASN A 88 12.85 23.02 -19.67
N ASP A 89 12.53 21.98 -20.44
CA ASP A 89 12.07 20.70 -19.91
C ASP A 89 13.18 20.00 -19.10
N ALA A 90 14.41 19.96 -19.63
CA ALA A 90 15.57 19.42 -18.92
C ALA A 90 15.88 20.22 -17.64
N LEU A 91 15.81 21.55 -17.69
CA LEU A 91 15.95 22.42 -16.51
C LEU A 91 14.86 22.09 -15.47
N THR A 92 13.61 21.95 -15.90
CA THR A 92 12.50 21.63 -15.00
C THR A 92 12.70 20.26 -14.35
N ALA A 93 13.13 19.25 -15.10
CA ALA A 93 13.44 17.94 -14.55
C ALA A 93 14.58 17.99 -13.50
N ALA A 94 15.60 18.84 -13.73
CA ALA A 94 16.67 19.08 -12.77
C ALA A 94 16.17 19.81 -11.51
N LEU A 95 15.30 20.81 -11.67
CA LEU A 95 14.68 21.53 -10.55
C LEU A 95 13.82 20.59 -9.72
N ILE A 96 12.98 19.73 -10.34
CA ILE A 96 12.22 18.69 -9.64
C ILE A 96 13.16 17.79 -8.83
N ALA A 97 14.24 17.29 -9.43
CA ALA A 97 15.21 16.45 -8.74
C ALA A 97 15.89 17.16 -7.55
N SER A 98 16.02 18.49 -7.59
CA SER A 98 16.56 19.28 -6.47
C SER A 98 15.58 19.40 -5.29
N THR A 99 14.28 19.24 -5.53
CA THR A 99 13.24 19.31 -4.50
C THR A 99 13.03 17.99 -3.75
N ILE A 100 13.69 16.90 -4.16
CA ILE A 100 13.51 15.57 -3.57
C ILE A 100 14.80 15.08 -2.89
N GLU A 101 14.64 14.18 -1.93
CA GLU A 101 15.77 13.52 -1.28
C GLU A 101 16.46 12.54 -2.24
N VAL A 102 17.74 12.24 -2.00
CA VAL A 102 18.52 11.32 -2.86
C VAL A 102 17.90 9.92 -2.94
N SER A 103 17.24 9.47 -1.88
CA SER A 103 16.50 8.21 -1.84
C SER A 103 15.34 8.14 -2.85
N GLU A 104 14.84 9.28 -3.32
CA GLU A 104 13.73 9.32 -4.28
C GLU A 104 14.22 9.39 -5.74
N TRP A 105 15.54 9.51 -5.98
CA TRP A 105 16.10 9.68 -7.33
C TRP A 105 15.91 8.45 -8.22
N GLU A 106 15.89 7.24 -7.64
CA GLU A 106 15.69 6.00 -8.40
C GLU A 106 14.28 5.88 -9.00
N PHE A 107 13.32 6.66 -8.49
CA PHE A 107 11.92 6.61 -8.92
C PHE A 107 11.56 7.69 -9.95
N ILE A 108 12.53 8.50 -10.39
CA ILE A 108 12.36 9.47 -11.46
C ILE A 108 13.32 9.17 -12.60
N ASN A 109 12.85 9.35 -13.84
CA ASN A 109 13.70 9.30 -15.02
C ASN A 109 13.64 10.65 -15.74
N ARG A 110 14.72 11.42 -15.61
CA ARG A 110 14.85 12.76 -16.21
C ARG A 110 14.92 12.73 -17.74
N GLU A 111 15.30 11.61 -18.35
CA GLU A 111 15.35 11.46 -19.81
C GLU A 111 13.96 11.40 -20.43
N LEU A 112 12.95 11.00 -19.65
CA LEU A 112 11.53 11.00 -20.08
C LEU A 112 10.86 12.37 -19.94
N GLY A 113 11.61 13.38 -19.49
CA GLY A 113 11.15 14.76 -19.34
C GLY A 113 10.54 15.09 -17.98
N ALA A 114 10.27 16.38 -17.79
CA ALA A 114 9.82 16.91 -16.50
C ALA A 114 8.42 16.43 -16.10
N SER A 115 7.51 16.36 -17.06
CA SER A 115 6.13 15.90 -16.84
C SER A 115 6.08 14.45 -16.34
N SER A 116 6.94 13.58 -16.90
CA SER A 116 7.08 12.20 -16.45
C SER A 116 7.60 12.14 -15.01
N CYS A 117 8.67 12.88 -14.69
CA CYS A 117 9.20 12.96 -13.32
C CYS A 117 8.12 13.40 -12.31
N TRP A 118 7.40 14.47 -12.62
CA TRP A 118 6.35 15.02 -11.77
C TRP A 118 5.21 14.03 -11.53
N THR A 119 4.78 13.34 -12.59
CA THR A 119 3.69 12.36 -12.53
C THR A 119 4.10 11.11 -11.76
N SER A 120 5.33 10.63 -11.93
CA SER A 120 5.86 9.47 -11.20
C SER A 120 5.90 9.73 -9.69
N LEU A 121 6.42 10.90 -9.27
CA LEU A 121 6.42 11.31 -7.86
C LEU A 121 5.00 11.43 -7.31
N LYS A 122 4.10 12.06 -8.06
CA LYS A 122 2.69 12.18 -7.67
C LYS A 122 2.04 10.83 -7.48
N THR A 123 2.22 9.91 -8.42
CA THR A 123 1.63 8.57 -8.37
C THR A 123 2.16 7.77 -7.17
N ARG A 124 3.47 7.82 -6.94
CA ARG A 124 4.14 7.10 -5.83
C ARG A 124 3.66 7.55 -4.46
N HIS A 125 3.47 8.85 -4.27
CA HIS A 125 3.19 9.42 -2.94
C HIS A 125 1.70 9.68 -2.67
N GLN A 126 0.85 9.68 -3.70
CA GLN A 126 -0.60 9.84 -3.54
C GLN A 126 -1.28 8.68 -2.81
N SER A 127 -0.77 7.45 -2.93
CA SER A 127 -1.34 6.27 -2.27
C SER A 127 -1.05 6.21 -0.77
N GLU A 128 -0.05 6.95 -0.29
CA GLU A 128 0.42 6.81 1.10
C GLU A 128 -0.27 7.75 2.08
N GLY A 129 -0.89 8.82 1.57
CA GLY A 129 -1.62 9.81 2.37
C GLY A 129 -2.59 9.17 3.36
N PRO A 130 -3.61 8.42 2.90
CA PRO A 130 -4.64 7.86 3.77
C PRO A 130 -4.14 6.81 4.77
N ILE A 131 -3.17 5.98 4.37
CA ILE A 131 -2.67 4.87 5.21
C ILE A 131 -1.83 5.41 6.34
N ARG A 132 -0.92 6.33 6.03
CA ARG A 132 -0.08 6.96 7.03
C ARG A 132 -0.89 7.86 7.95
N GLN A 133 -1.93 8.54 7.43
CA GLN A 133 -2.92 9.23 8.26
C GLN A 133 -3.55 8.29 9.30
N VAL A 134 -3.98 7.10 8.88
CA VAL A 134 -4.54 6.10 9.81
C VAL A 134 -3.52 5.67 10.84
N GLN A 135 -2.27 5.42 10.44
CA GLN A 135 -1.19 5.06 11.37
C GLN A 135 -0.90 6.16 12.38
N LEU A 136 -0.76 7.42 11.95
CA LEU A 136 -0.50 8.56 12.83
C LEU A 136 -1.64 8.78 13.82
N LEU A 137 -2.89 8.64 13.37
CA LEU A 137 -4.06 8.79 14.24
C LEU A 137 -4.20 7.59 15.19
N GLN A 138 -3.90 6.37 14.74
CA GLN A 138 -3.87 5.20 15.61
C GLN A 138 -2.76 5.35 16.67
N GLU A 139 -1.57 5.81 16.29
CA GLU A 139 -0.47 6.09 17.21
C GLU A 139 -0.89 7.14 18.24
N ALA A 140 -1.49 8.25 17.81
CA ALA A 140 -2.01 9.28 18.70
C ALA A 140 -3.06 8.74 19.69
N LEU A 141 -3.98 7.88 19.24
CA LEU A 141 -5.06 7.32 20.07
C LEU A 141 -4.58 6.19 21.00
N THR A 142 -3.53 5.47 20.63
CA THR A 142 -2.97 4.36 21.42
C THR A 142 -1.83 4.78 22.34
N THR A 143 -1.26 5.97 22.12
CA THR A 143 -0.22 6.55 22.98
C THR A 143 -0.76 6.77 24.39
N LYS A 144 -0.12 6.14 25.37
CA LYS A 144 -0.47 6.26 26.79
C LYS A 144 0.57 7.10 27.51
N CYS A 145 0.11 7.97 28.40
CA CYS A 145 1.01 8.63 29.35
C CYS A 145 1.57 7.59 30.32
N THR A 146 2.89 7.42 30.35
CA THR A 146 3.59 6.51 31.28
C THR A 146 4.30 7.31 32.37
N ARG A 147 4.72 6.64 33.45
CA ARG A 147 5.49 7.31 34.52
C ARG A 147 6.93 7.64 34.10
N ASP A 148 7.42 7.00 33.05
CA ASP A 148 8.81 7.13 32.58
C ASP A 148 9.00 8.30 31.61
N THR A 149 7.91 8.85 31.07
CA THR A 149 7.94 9.97 30.12
C THR A 149 7.24 11.20 30.70
N PRO A 150 7.83 12.41 30.57
CA PRO A 150 7.15 13.63 31.00
C PRO A 150 5.84 13.84 30.25
N LEU A 151 4.75 14.07 30.99
CA LEU A 151 3.41 14.28 30.43
C LEU A 151 3.37 15.33 29.30
N PRO A 152 4.07 16.49 29.40
CA PRO A 152 4.07 17.47 28.31
C PRO A 152 4.67 16.94 27.01
N THR A 153 5.70 16.10 27.09
CA THR A 153 6.35 15.50 25.92
C THR A 153 5.41 14.52 25.22
N THR A 154 4.70 13.69 25.99
CA THR A 154 3.70 12.76 25.43
C THR A 154 2.54 13.53 24.79
N ALA A 155 2.04 14.59 25.43
CA ALA A 155 0.98 15.43 24.88
C ALA A 155 1.41 16.12 23.58
N GLU A 156 2.64 16.66 23.53
CA GLU A 156 3.19 17.28 22.33
C GLU A 156 3.33 16.28 21.17
N ALA A 157 3.78 15.06 21.46
CA ALA A 157 3.86 14.00 20.46
C ALA A 157 2.48 13.64 19.87
N ILE A 158 1.46 13.51 20.73
CA ILE A 158 0.07 13.26 20.30
C ILE A 158 -0.44 14.40 19.41
N CYS A 159 -0.29 15.66 19.85
CA CYS A 159 -0.72 16.82 19.06
C CYS A 159 -0.03 16.87 17.70
N LYS A 160 1.31 16.68 17.67
CA LYS A 160 2.08 16.66 16.41
C LYS A 160 1.63 15.56 15.47
N ALA A 161 1.34 14.35 15.97
CA ALA A 161 0.85 13.25 15.15
C ALA A 161 -0.52 13.56 14.53
N VAL A 162 -1.42 14.18 15.30
CA VAL A 162 -2.74 14.61 14.81
C VAL A 162 -2.60 15.72 13.78
N ASP A 163 -1.84 16.77 14.07
CA ASP A 163 -1.62 17.89 13.14
C ASP A 163 -1.04 17.40 11.82
N HIS A 164 -0.03 16.52 11.88
CA HIS A 164 0.58 15.94 10.69
C HIS A 164 -0.42 15.08 9.90
N ALA A 165 -1.29 14.32 10.58
CA ALA A 165 -2.35 13.58 9.91
C ALA A 165 -3.32 14.51 9.16
N TYR A 166 -3.72 15.65 9.73
CA TYR A 166 -4.58 16.61 9.03
C TYR A 166 -3.87 17.30 7.85
N GLU A 167 -2.58 17.59 7.96
CA GLU A 167 -1.79 18.13 6.85
C GLU A 167 -1.69 17.18 5.65
N MET A 168 -1.84 15.87 5.90
CA MET A 168 -1.79 14.85 4.86
C MET A 168 -3.07 14.76 4.00
N GLY A 169 -4.16 15.45 4.37
CA GLY A 169 -5.41 15.47 3.62
C GLY A 169 -6.67 15.33 4.48
N ASP A 170 -7.83 15.31 3.83
CA ASP A 170 -9.11 15.30 4.52
C ASP A 170 -9.41 13.95 5.19
N ILE A 171 -9.71 13.99 6.49
CA ILE A 171 -10.17 12.83 7.25
C ILE A 171 -11.69 12.77 7.12
N ASN A 172 -12.17 11.82 6.32
CA ASN A 172 -13.60 11.59 6.18
C ASN A 172 -14.16 10.79 7.39
N GLN A 173 -15.48 10.83 7.57
CA GLN A 173 -16.15 10.17 8.69
C GLN A 173 -15.90 8.65 8.72
N ASP A 174 -15.81 8.01 7.57
CA ASP A 174 -15.64 6.55 7.49
C ASP A 174 -14.23 6.11 7.85
N LEU A 175 -13.22 6.89 7.45
CA LEU A 175 -11.82 6.73 7.83
C LEU A 175 -11.67 6.85 9.35
N LEU A 176 -12.31 7.84 9.97
CA LEU A 176 -12.32 8.00 11.43
C LEU A 176 -12.94 6.79 12.12
N LYS A 177 -14.03 6.22 11.59
CA LYS A 177 -14.61 4.97 12.12
C LYS A 177 -13.63 3.80 12.01
N CYS A 178 -12.95 3.65 10.87
CA CYS A 178 -11.93 2.61 10.68
C CYS A 178 -10.79 2.75 11.69
N ILE A 179 -10.29 3.96 11.93
CA ILE A 179 -9.22 4.25 12.90
C ILE A 179 -9.66 3.92 14.32
N ALA A 180 -10.88 4.33 14.72
CA ALA A 180 -11.42 4.05 16.05
C ALA A 180 -11.57 2.54 16.29
N LEU A 181 -12.07 1.81 15.28
CA LEU A 181 -12.16 0.34 15.33
C LEU A 181 -10.76 -0.30 15.41
N LEU A 182 -9.80 0.13 14.59
CA LEU A 182 -8.40 -0.36 14.68
C LEU A 182 -7.80 -0.14 16.07
N SER A 183 -8.02 1.04 16.64
CA SER A 183 -7.49 1.42 17.96
C SER A 183 -8.09 0.57 19.08
N SER A 184 -9.34 0.12 18.92
CA SER A 184 -9.98 -0.82 19.86
C SER A 184 -9.42 -2.24 19.81
N LEU A 185 -8.72 -2.61 18.72
CA LEU A 185 -8.11 -3.93 18.54
C LEU A 185 -6.68 -4.00 19.12
N SER A 186 -6.34 -3.17 20.12
CA SER A 186 -5.00 -3.15 20.72
C SER A 186 -4.53 -4.52 21.23
N ASP A 187 -5.47 -5.35 21.65
CA ASP A 187 -5.19 -6.68 22.19
C ASP A 187 -5.08 -7.76 21.09
N PHE A 188 -5.33 -7.41 19.82
CA PHE A 188 -5.32 -8.30 18.66
C PHE A 188 -4.35 -7.79 17.57
N PRO A 189 -3.03 -7.84 17.79
CA PRO A 189 -2.03 -7.25 16.88
C PRO A 189 -2.02 -7.90 15.48
N HIS A 190 -2.40 -9.18 15.38
CA HIS A 190 -2.52 -9.87 14.10
C HIS A 190 -3.67 -9.29 13.24
N LEU A 191 -4.83 -9.02 13.86
CA LEU A 191 -5.96 -8.38 13.19
C LEU A 191 -5.59 -6.96 12.74
N GLN A 192 -4.97 -6.17 13.63
CA GLN A 192 -4.49 -4.84 13.27
C GLN A 192 -3.55 -4.85 12.06
N SER A 193 -2.61 -5.79 12.00
CA SER A 193 -1.66 -5.91 10.90
C SER A 193 -2.35 -6.28 9.58
N MET A 194 -3.29 -7.23 9.60
CA MET A 194 -4.05 -7.62 8.40
C MET A 194 -4.93 -6.49 7.90
N ILE A 195 -5.67 -5.83 8.78
CA ILE A 195 -6.56 -4.74 8.40
C ILE A 195 -5.73 -3.54 7.88
N THR A 196 -4.59 -3.23 8.50
CA THR A 196 -3.70 -2.15 8.03
C THR A 196 -3.16 -2.45 6.63
N ARG A 197 -2.81 -3.70 6.35
CA ARG A 197 -2.42 -4.14 5.00
C ARG A 197 -3.57 -3.98 4.01
N ASP A 198 -4.78 -4.39 4.37
CA ASP A 198 -5.93 -4.32 3.45
C ASP A 198 -6.37 -2.87 3.20
N LEU A 199 -6.26 -2.02 4.22
CA LEU A 199 -6.39 -0.57 4.09
C LEU A 199 -5.30 0.02 3.19
N SER A 200 -4.08 -0.54 3.22
CA SER A 200 -2.98 -0.13 2.34
C SER A 200 -3.17 -0.51 0.88
N ALA A 201 -3.89 -1.59 0.63
CA ALA A 201 -4.27 -2.02 -0.72
C ALA A 201 -5.52 -1.30 -1.25
N ALA A 202 -6.18 -0.50 -0.41
CA ALA A 202 -7.39 0.21 -0.79
C ALA A 202 -7.10 1.26 -1.87
N THR A 203 -7.94 1.30 -2.90
CA THR A 203 -7.82 2.26 -4.00
C THR A 203 -9.10 3.08 -4.11
N LYS A 204 -9.06 4.17 -4.88
CA LYS A 204 -10.28 4.98 -5.13
C LYS A 204 -11.42 4.17 -5.77
N SER A 205 -11.09 3.14 -6.55
CA SER A 205 -12.06 2.23 -7.18
C SER A 205 -12.57 1.14 -6.23
N ASN A 206 -11.82 0.80 -5.18
CA ASN A 206 -12.23 -0.14 -4.15
C ASN A 206 -11.89 0.42 -2.75
N PRO A 207 -12.73 1.32 -2.20
CA PRO A 207 -12.46 1.94 -0.92
C PRO A 207 -12.63 0.91 0.21
N PHE A 208 -11.67 0.90 1.13
CA PHE A 208 -11.81 0.15 2.38
C PHE A 208 -12.68 0.96 3.34
N THR A 209 -13.86 0.42 3.68
CA THR A 209 -14.85 1.12 4.49
C THR A 209 -15.05 0.49 5.85
N SER A 210 -15.64 1.23 6.78
CA SER A 210 -15.99 0.71 8.10
C SER A 210 -16.95 -0.49 8.03
N ALA A 211 -17.75 -0.59 6.98
CA ALA A 211 -18.60 -1.76 6.73
C ALA A 211 -17.78 -3.02 6.39
N HIS A 212 -16.70 -2.89 5.62
CA HIS A 212 -15.78 -4.00 5.34
C HIS A 212 -15.11 -4.48 6.63
N LEU A 213 -14.62 -3.54 7.44
CA LEU A 213 -14.00 -3.85 8.72
C LEU A 213 -14.96 -4.56 9.68
N ARG A 214 -16.20 -4.10 9.79
CA ARG A 214 -17.21 -4.76 10.64
C ARG A 214 -17.51 -6.19 10.17
N ARG A 215 -17.70 -6.41 8.87
CA ARG A 215 -17.90 -7.76 8.32
C ARG A 215 -16.71 -8.67 8.59
N TYR A 216 -15.50 -8.13 8.51
CA TYR A 216 -14.28 -8.87 8.82
C TYR A 216 -14.26 -9.30 10.30
N LEU A 217 -14.56 -8.38 11.21
CA LEU A 217 -14.66 -8.68 12.65
C LEU A 217 -15.79 -9.67 12.99
N ASP A 218 -16.94 -9.57 12.31
CA ASP A 218 -18.03 -10.54 12.45
C ASP A 218 -17.58 -11.97 12.04
N GLY A 219 -16.77 -12.07 10.98
CA GLY A 219 -16.17 -13.33 10.52
C GLY A 219 -15.17 -13.92 11.51
N GLU A 220 -14.25 -13.10 12.03
CA GLU A 220 -13.29 -13.51 13.06
C GLU A 220 -13.99 -13.99 14.33
N GLN A 221 -15.01 -13.27 14.79
CA GLN A 221 -15.80 -13.68 15.94
C GLN A 221 -16.54 -15.01 15.69
N ALA A 222 -17.02 -15.25 14.47
CA ALA A 222 -17.65 -16.52 14.10
C ALA A 222 -16.66 -17.70 14.17
N LEU A 223 -15.41 -17.50 13.73
CA LEU A 223 -14.33 -18.48 13.85
C LEU A 223 -13.96 -18.76 15.31
N MET A 224 -13.80 -17.72 16.13
CA MET A 224 -13.56 -17.88 17.57
C MET A 224 -14.69 -18.67 18.25
N ASN A 225 -15.94 -18.41 17.85
CA ASN A 225 -17.10 -19.12 18.37
C ASN A 225 -17.17 -20.58 17.90
N SER A 226 -16.66 -20.92 16.71
CA SER A 226 -16.56 -22.32 16.26
C SER A 226 -15.44 -23.06 16.97
N ASP A 227 -14.30 -22.41 17.22
CA ASP A 227 -13.17 -23.03 17.92
C ASP A 227 -13.54 -23.33 19.38
N ALA A 228 -14.24 -22.40 20.05
CA ALA A 228 -14.76 -22.61 21.40
C ALA A 228 -15.78 -23.76 21.50
N LYS A 229 -16.54 -24.03 20.44
CA LYS A 229 -17.47 -25.18 20.36
C LYS A 229 -16.75 -26.50 20.06
N THR A 230 -15.55 -26.44 19.50
CA THR A 230 -14.79 -27.61 19.04
C THR A 230 -13.82 -28.12 20.10
N THR A 231 -13.53 -27.37 21.16
CA THR A 231 -12.91 -27.90 22.39
C THR A 231 -13.94 -28.71 23.17
N PRO A 232 -13.94 -30.06 23.09
CA PRO A 232 -14.77 -30.85 23.98
C PRO A 232 -14.11 -30.77 25.35
N ASP A 233 -14.92 -30.53 26.37
CA ASP A 233 -14.51 -30.75 27.76
C ASP A 233 -13.88 -32.16 27.84
N PRO A 234 -12.60 -32.32 28.21
CA PRO A 234 -11.92 -33.62 28.14
C PRO A 234 -12.59 -34.70 29.00
N LEU A 235 -13.47 -34.29 29.92
CA LEU A 235 -14.34 -35.16 30.71
C LEU A 235 -15.54 -35.75 29.94
N VAL A 236 -16.04 -35.10 28.88
CA VAL A 236 -17.21 -35.57 28.11
C VAL A 236 -16.79 -36.56 27.02
N LEU A 237 -15.56 -36.46 26.49
CA LEU A 237 -15.07 -37.42 25.48
C LEU A 237 -14.79 -38.81 26.06
N ALA A 238 -14.45 -38.91 27.36
CA ALA A 238 -14.26 -40.18 28.04
C ALA A 238 -15.57 -40.93 28.35
N ALA A 239 -16.72 -40.25 28.31
CA ALA A 239 -18.01 -40.85 28.65
C ALA A 239 -18.67 -41.61 27.48
N GLN A 240 -18.19 -41.44 26.24
CA GLN A 240 -18.81 -42.05 25.05
C GLN A 240 -18.15 -43.34 24.57
N SER A 241 -17.05 -43.80 25.18
CA SER A 241 -16.52 -45.14 24.94
C SER A 241 -16.83 -46.07 26.11
N LYS A 242 -18.11 -46.45 26.29
CA LYS A 242 -18.38 -47.77 26.87
C LYS A 242 -18.14 -48.78 25.75
N PRO A 243 -17.10 -49.64 25.81
CA PRO A 243 -17.05 -50.78 24.93
C PRO A 243 -18.30 -51.60 25.24
N GLY A 244 -19.19 -51.80 24.25
CA GLY A 244 -20.28 -52.74 24.40
C GLY A 244 -19.69 -54.06 24.86
N MET A 245 -20.12 -54.57 26.02
CA MET A 245 -19.61 -55.83 26.56
C MET A 245 -19.79 -56.91 25.49
N VAL A 246 -18.67 -57.37 24.93
CA VAL A 246 -18.68 -58.40 23.91
C VAL A 246 -19.10 -59.70 24.58
N VAL A 247 -20.30 -60.19 24.27
CA VAL A 247 -20.84 -61.44 24.80
C VAL A 247 -20.54 -62.56 23.80
N CYS A 248 -19.87 -63.62 24.27
CA CYS A 248 -19.57 -64.77 23.44
C CYS A 248 -20.85 -65.50 23.04
N SER A 249 -21.04 -65.73 21.74
CA SER A 249 -22.24 -66.41 21.22
C SER A 249 -22.35 -67.89 21.63
N ASN A 250 -21.24 -68.53 22.02
CA ASN A 250 -21.22 -69.93 22.44
C ASN A 250 -21.46 -70.07 23.97
N CYS A 251 -20.58 -69.52 24.81
CA CYS A 251 -20.67 -69.69 26.26
C CYS A 251 -21.52 -68.64 26.97
N LYS A 252 -22.01 -67.61 26.25
CA LYS A 252 -22.81 -66.48 26.76
C LYS A 252 -22.15 -65.68 27.89
N ARG A 253 -20.82 -65.77 28.05
CA ARG A 253 -20.04 -64.97 28.99
C ARG A 253 -19.50 -63.71 28.32
N ASN A 254 -19.26 -62.69 29.13
CA ASN A 254 -18.83 -61.38 28.68
C ASN A 254 -17.30 -61.31 28.59
N GLY A 255 -16.78 -60.51 27.66
CA GLY A 255 -15.35 -60.19 27.54
C GLY A 255 -14.58 -60.93 26.44
N HIS A 256 -15.23 -61.77 25.62
CA HIS A 256 -14.58 -62.41 24.47
C HIS A 256 -15.58 -62.78 23.35
N VAL A 257 -15.08 -62.94 22.12
CA VAL A 257 -15.83 -63.47 20.98
C VAL A 257 -15.67 -65.00 20.87
N VAL A 258 -16.54 -65.66 20.11
CA VAL A 258 -16.56 -67.13 19.97
C VAL A 258 -15.23 -67.75 19.50
N THR A 259 -14.41 -66.99 18.75
CA THR A 259 -13.09 -67.45 18.29
C THR A 259 -12.10 -67.67 19.42
N TYR A 260 -12.22 -66.94 20.54
CA TYR A 260 -11.36 -67.04 21.72
C TYR A 260 -12.07 -67.76 22.89
N CYS A 261 -13.12 -68.52 22.60
CA CYS A 261 -13.86 -69.27 23.61
C CYS A 261 -13.18 -70.62 23.88
N ILE A 262 -12.84 -70.87 25.15
CA ILE A 262 -12.21 -72.12 25.62
C ILE A 262 -13.22 -73.20 26.05
N SER A 263 -14.51 -72.87 26.11
CA SER A 263 -15.58 -73.84 26.41
C SER A 263 -15.77 -74.82 25.26
N SER A 264 -16.36 -75.98 25.56
CA SER A 264 -16.65 -77.01 24.56
C SER A 264 -17.44 -76.45 23.36
N GLY A 265 -16.95 -76.68 22.14
CA GLY A 265 -17.47 -76.11 20.88
C GLY A 265 -16.99 -74.68 20.57
N GLY A 266 -16.04 -74.12 21.31
CA GLY A 266 -15.45 -72.80 21.07
C GLY A 266 -14.17 -72.84 20.20
N GLY A 267 -13.76 -71.70 19.65
CA GLY A 267 -12.60 -71.63 18.75
C GLY A 267 -11.24 -71.98 19.38
N MET A 268 -11.15 -71.99 20.72
CA MET A 268 -9.97 -72.38 21.49
C MET A 268 -10.26 -73.49 22.50
N GLU A 269 -11.21 -74.39 22.16
CA GLU A 269 -11.55 -75.54 23.00
C GLU A 269 -10.29 -76.33 23.40
N GLY A 270 -10.12 -76.54 24.71
CA GLY A 270 -9.00 -77.30 25.27
C GLY A 270 -7.71 -76.51 25.54
N LYS A 271 -7.65 -75.21 25.25
CA LYS A 271 -6.49 -74.34 25.58
C LYS A 271 -6.68 -73.59 26.90
N THR A 272 -5.59 -73.34 27.63
CA THR A 272 -5.59 -72.46 28.81
C THR A 272 -5.32 -71.01 28.40
N ILE A 273 -5.62 -70.05 29.29
CA ILE A 273 -5.47 -68.61 29.00
C ILE A 273 -3.99 -68.20 28.86
N GLU A 274 -3.06 -69.03 29.33
CA GLU A 274 -1.62 -68.77 29.31
C GLU A 274 -0.86 -69.28 28.08
N GLU A 275 -1.53 -69.92 27.09
CA GLU A 275 -0.95 -70.38 25.81
C GLU A 275 -1.44 -69.57 24.59
#